data_AF-A0A915HYR3-F1
#
_entry.id   AF-A0A915HYR3-F1
#
_cell.length_a   1.000
_cell.length_b   1.000
_cell.length_c   1.000
_cell.angle_alpha   90.00
_cell.angle_beta   90.00
_cell.angle_gamma   90.00
#
_symmetry.space_group_name_H-M   'P 1'
#
loop_
_entity.id
_entity.type
_entity.pdbx_description
1 polymer ?
#
loop_
_entity_poly.entity_id
_entity_poly.type
_entity_poly.pdbx_seq_one_letter_code
_entity_poly.pdbx_strand_id
1 'polypeptide(L)' 'MRADKKPVFEGRRLVDWLLEKEICQNRSTALLYCQCLCRGKILSRLITEVDIFCDNDFKYQCLLDKRRKILI' A
#
# COMPACT_ATOMS: atom_id res chain seq x y z
N MET A 1 15.97 14.88 -16.13
CA MET A 1 15.13 13.67 -15.96
C MET A 1 14.18 13.95 -14.80
N ARG A 2 12.88 14.16 -15.05
CA ARG A 2 11.90 14.35 -13.97
C ARG A 2 11.65 12.99 -13.34
N ALA A 3 12.09 12.78 -12.11
CA ALA A 3 11.66 11.62 -11.35
C ALA A 3 10.14 11.72 -11.18
N ASP A 4 9.39 10.83 -11.84
CA ASP A 4 7.97 10.66 -11.57
C ASP A 4 7.83 10.33 -10.09
N LYS A 5 7.41 11.32 -9.29
CA LYS A 5 7.15 11.11 -7.86
C LYS A 5 6.06 10.05 -7.75
N LYS A 6 6.41 8.90 -7.18
CA LYS A 6 5.42 7.85 -6.89
C LYS A 6 4.37 8.41 -5.94
N PRO A 7 3.07 8.11 -6.15
CA PRO A 7 2.02 8.61 -5.28
C PRO A 7 2.20 8.10 -3.85
N VAL A 8 1.96 8.99 -2.90
CA VAL A 8 2.11 8.74 -1.45
C VAL A 8 0.75 8.88 -0.79
N PHE A 9 0.44 7.97 0.14
CA PHE A 9 -0.81 7.97 0.89
C PHE A 9 -0.59 7.51 2.33
N GLU A 10 -1.58 7.76 3.19
CA GLU A 10 -1.56 7.32 4.59
C GLU A 10 -2.08 5.89 4.72
N GLY A 11 -1.52 5.13 5.66
CA GLY A 11 -1.97 3.76 5.96
C GLY A 11 -3.47 3.70 6.25
N ARG A 12 -3.95 4.57 7.13
CA ARG A 12 -5.39 4.67 7.46
C ARG A 12 -6.28 4.97 6.26
N ARG A 13 -5.83 5.85 5.36
CA ARG A 13 -6.61 6.23 4.18
C ARG A 13 -6.69 5.08 3.19
N LEU A 14 -5.65 4.25 3.10
CA LEU A 14 -5.70 3.03 2.32
C LEU A 14 -6.69 2.02 2.93
N VAL A 15 -6.69 1.84 4.25
CA VAL A 15 -7.64 0.94 4.92
C VAL A 15 -9.08 1.41 4.71
N ASP A 16 -9.36 2.69 4.97
CA ASP A 16 -10.70 3.26 4.77
C ASP A 16 -11.13 3.13 3.30
N TRP A 17 -10.22 3.35 2.34
CA TRP A 17 -10.51 3.17 0.91
C TRP A 17 -10.81 1.72 0.54
N LEU A 18 -10.10 0.73 1.11
CA LEU A 18 -10.36 -0.70 0.87
C LEU A 18 -11.75 -1.11 1.35
N LEU A 19 -12.22 -0.52 2.45
CA LEU A 19 -13.58 -0.74 2.97
C LEU A 19 -14.62 -0.03 2.11
N GLU A 20 -14.37 1.23 1.74
CA GLU A 20 -15.28 2.02 0.87
C GLU A 20 -15.49 1.35 -0.49
N LYS A 21 -14.47 0.67 -1.02
CA LYS A 21 -14.55 -0.09 -2.28
C LYS A 21 -15.03 -1.53 -2.12
N GLU A 22 -15.43 -1.93 -0.91
CA GLU A 22 -15.90 -3.29 -0.59
C GLU A 22 -14.88 -4.39 -0.96
N ILE A 23 -13.59 -4.04 -1.08
CA ILE A 23 -12.49 -4.98 -1.34
C ILE A 23 -12.22 -5.82 -0.08
N CYS A 24 -12.41 -5.22 1.10
CA CYS A 24 -12.30 -5.88 2.39
C CYS A 24 -13.58 -5.66 3.20
N GLN A 25 -13.98 -6.67 3.97
CA GLN A 25 -15.23 -6.62 4.74
C GLN A 25 -15.09 -5.87 6.08
N ASN A 26 -13.87 -5.77 6.61
CA ASN A 26 -13.59 -5.12 7.89
C ASN A 26 -12.12 -4.67 7.98
N ARG A 27 -11.80 -3.84 8.97
CA ARG A 27 -10.44 -3.31 9.16
C ARG A 27 -9.38 -4.40 9.34
N SER A 28 -9.72 -5.49 10.03
CA SER A 28 -8.79 -6.61 10.25
C SER A 28 -8.38 -7.30 8.95
N THR A 29 -9.32 -7.54 8.04
CA THR A 29 -9.04 -8.10 6.71
C THR A 29 -8.25 -7.13 5.83
N ALA A 30 -8.58 -5.83 5.88
CA ALA A 30 -7.81 -4.79 5.17
C ALA A 30 -6.36 -4.70 5.68
N LEU A 31 -6.15 -4.78 7.00
CA LEU A 31 -4.83 -4.82 7.62
C LEU A 31 -4.01 -6.02 7.14
N LEU A 32 -4.60 -7.22 7.17
CA LEU A 32 -3.94 -8.44 6.69
C LEU A 32 -3.60 -8.32 5.19
N TYR A 33 -4.51 -7.78 4.39
CA TYR A 33 -4.30 -7.55 2.97
C TYR A 33 -3.11 -6.61 2.73
N CYS A 34 -3.10 -5.43 3.37
CA CYS A 34 -2.00 -4.47 3.27
C CYS A 34 -0.67 -5.05 3.79
N GLN A 35 -0.71 -5.86 4.85
CA GLN A 35 0.45 -6.56 5.38
C GLN A 35 1.05 -7.53 4.35
N CYS A 36 0.22 -8.24 3.58
CA CYS A 36 0.66 -9.07 2.46
C CYS A 36 1.29 -8.22 1.34
N LEU A 37 0.72 -7.04 1.04
CA LEU A 37 1.29 -6.12 0.05
C LEU A 37 2.67 -5.57 0.46
N CYS A 38 2.87 -5.27 1.76
CA CYS A 38 4.17 -4.88 2.28
C CYS A 38 5.20 -6.02 2.14
N ARG A 39 4.86 -7.23 2.58
CA ARG A 39 5.73 -8.42 2.44
C ARG A 39 6.05 -8.75 0.97
N GLY A 40 5.08 -8.54 0.08
CA GLY A 40 5.24 -8.72 -1.36
C GLY A 40 6.03 -7.61 -2.06
N LYS A 41 6.56 -6.62 -1.32
CA LYS A 41 7.25 -5.43 -1.83
C LYS A 41 6.42 -4.68 -2.89
N ILE A 42 5.10 -4.69 -2.73
CA ILE A 42 4.15 -3.90 -3.52
C ILE A 42 3.94 -2.55 -2.85
N LEU A 43 3.89 -2.52 -1.52
CA LEU A 43 3.81 -1.31 -0.72
C LEU A 43 5.06 -1.19 0.16
N SER A 44 5.54 0.02 0.37
CA SER A 44 6.60 0.29 1.35
C SER A 44 6.35 1.58 2.10
N ARG A 45 6.72 1.58 3.38
CA ARG A 45 6.65 2.75 4.25
C ARG A 45 7.83 3.67 3.95
N LEU A 46 7.58 4.96 3.79
CA LEU A 46 8.58 5.94 3.35
C LEU A 46 9.70 6.20 4.36
N ILE A 47 9.37 6.23 5.65
CA ILE A 47 10.31 6.66 6.70
C ILE A 47 11.25 5.51 7.10
N THR A 48 10.78 4.28 6.98
CA THR A 48 11.55 3.08 7.37
C THR A 48 11.13 1.93 6.48
N GLU A 49 12.08 1.20 5.92
CA GLU A 49 11.83 -0.04 5.19
C GLU A 49 11.45 -1.15 6.17
N VAL A 50 10.23 -1.07 6.69
CA VAL A 50 9.66 -2.08 7.58
C VAL A 50 8.54 -2.77 6.80
N ASP A 51 8.61 -4.09 6.74
CA ASP A 51 7.61 -4.92 6.06
C ASP A 51 6.30 -5.05 6.87
N ILE A 52 6.05 -4.15 7.83
CA ILE A 52 4.87 -4.14 8.70
C ILE A 52 3.97 -3.00 8.28
N PHE A 53 2.72 -3.33 7.98
CA PHE A 53 1.69 -2.33 7.71
C PHE A 53 1.04 -1.87 9.02
N CYS A 54 0.72 -0.58 9.11
CA CYS A 54 0.02 0.00 10.26
C CYS A 54 -1.15 0.86 9.76
N ASP A 55 -2.33 0.66 10.36
CA ASP A 55 -3.51 1.51 10.17
C ASP A 55 -3.35 2.81 10.97
N ASN A 56 -2.52 3.72 10.43
CA ASN A 56 -2.24 5.02 11.03
C ASN A 56 -1.82 6.05 9.97
N ASP A 57 -1.33 7.20 10.43
CA ASP A 57 -0.91 8.31 9.56
C ASP A 57 0.48 8.10 8.91
N PHE A 58 1.12 6.93 9.06
CA PHE A 58 2.36 6.64 8.35
C PHE A 58 2.14 6.68 6.85
N LYS A 59 3.15 7.22 6.15
CA LYS A 59 3.12 7.40 4.70
C LYS A 59 3.68 6.17 4.00
N TYR A 60 2.91 5.67 3.06
CA TYR A 60 3.24 4.53 2.21
C TYR A 60 3.29 4.95 0.75
N GLN A 61 4.10 4.24 -0.03
CA GLN A 61 4.17 4.39 -1.48
C GLN A 61 4.01 3.03 -2.15
N CYS A 62 3.39 3.04 -3.33
CA CYS A 62 3.32 1.84 -4.17
C CYS A 62 4.65 1.67 -4.91
N LEU A 63 5.26 0.50 -4.78
CA LEU A 63 6.52 0.15 -5.41
C LEU A 63 6.34 -0.42 -6.82
N LEU A 64 5.12 -0.80 -7.22
CA LEU A 64 4.83 -1.29 -8.57
C LEU A 64 5.31 -0.29 -9.61
N ASP A 65 6.30 -0.72 -10.39
CA ASP A 65 6.73 0.03 -11.56
C ASP A 65 5.67 -0.10 -12.64
N LYS A 66 5.33 1.01 -13.31
CA LYS A 66 4.41 1.03 -14.47
C LYS A 66 4.85 0.07 -15.61
N ARG A 67 6.07 -0.48 -15.53
CA ARG A 67 6.64 -1.44 -16.49
C ARG A 67 6.40 -2.91 -16.16
N ARG A 68 5.83 -3.26 -14.98
CA ARG A 68 5.31 -4.61 -14.78
C ARG A 68 3.97 -4.74 -15.52
N LYS A 69 4.05 -4.78 -16.86
CA LYS A 69 3.05 -5.48 -17.66
C LYS A 69 3.04 -6.90 -17.12
N ILE A 70 1.98 -7.24 -16.39
CA ILE A 70 1.68 -8.64 -16.13
C ILE A 70 1.46 -9.21 -17.54
N LEU A 71 2.43 -9.98 -18.03
CA LEU A 71 2.19 -10.89 -19.15
C LEU A 71 1.20 -11.91 -18.63
N ILE A 72 -0.08 -11.70 -18.92
CA ILE A 72 -1.11 -12.74 -18.89
C ILE A 72 -1.43 -13.05 -20.34
#